data_AF-A0AAP0BGV5-F1
#
_entry.id   AF-A0AAP0BGV5-F1
#
_cell.length_a   1.000
_cell.length_b   1.000
_cell.length_c   1.000
_cell.angle_alpha   90.00
_cell.angle_beta   90.00
_cell.angle_gamma   90.00
#
_symmetry.space_group_name_H-M   'P 1'
#
loop_
_entity.id
_entity.type
_entity.pdbx_description
1 polymer ?
#
loop_
_entity_poly.entity_id
_entity_poly.type
_entity_poly.pdbx_seq_one_letter_code
_entity_poly.pdbx_strand_id
1 'polypeptide(L)'
;MVREGLVLGHKISAKGIEVDVAKIEVIEKLPPPTNIKAIRSFLGHGCFYRRFIKDFSKITKPLTHLLEKDAPFIFDDSCISAFESIKEKLINAPIMIAPVWDLPFEIMCDASSFAVGAVLGQRISKNFHPIYYASKTLTSAQENYTTTEKELLAVVFAFDKFRPYITLSKIIVFTDHSALKYLLAKTDAKPRLIRWVLLLQEFDLEIRDKRGAENLAADHLSRLDNPFIEKLNEKSFNDYFPDEKLLLVNTSTSP
;
A
#
# COMPACT_ATOMS: atom_id res chain seq x y z
N MET A 1 3.98 5.81 -35.55
CA MET A 1 3.58 5.07 -34.34
C MET A 1 4.18 5.77 -33.14
N VAL A 2 3.37 6.18 -32.16
CA VAL A 2 3.83 6.87 -30.95
C VAL A 2 4.55 5.87 -30.05
N ARG A 3 5.80 6.14 -29.66
CA ARG A 3 6.64 5.23 -28.85
C ARG A 3 6.52 5.48 -27.35
N GLU A 4 6.16 6.70 -26.98
CA GLU A 4 5.92 7.14 -25.60
C GLU A 4 4.95 8.34 -25.60
N GLY A 5 4.24 8.56 -24.50
CA GLY A 5 3.32 9.68 -24.35
C GLY A 5 2.93 9.96 -22.91
N LEU A 6 2.36 11.14 -22.67
CA LEU A 6 1.83 11.54 -21.36
C LEU A 6 0.33 11.24 -21.28
N VAL A 7 -0.07 10.47 -20.28
CA VAL A 7 -1.47 10.11 -20.02
C VAL A 7 -1.76 10.26 -18.54
N LEU A 8 -2.76 11.09 -18.20
CA LEU A 8 -3.21 11.33 -16.83
C LEU A 8 -2.07 11.73 -15.85
N GLY A 9 -1.02 12.42 -16.32
CA GLY A 9 0.11 12.82 -15.46
C GLY A 9 1.16 11.73 -15.23
N HIS A 10 1.13 10.66 -16.02
CA HIS A 10 2.17 9.63 -16.10
C HIS A 10 2.78 9.60 -17.50
N LYS A 11 4.08 9.28 -17.57
CA LYS A 11 4.75 8.96 -18.83
C LYS A 11 4.60 7.47 -19.10
N ILE A 12 3.97 7.12 -20.21
CA ILE A 12 3.75 5.74 -20.64
C ILE A 12 4.68 5.44 -21.82
N SER A 13 5.43 4.35 -21.72
CA SER A 13 6.28 3.84 -22.80
C SER A 13 6.23 2.32 -22.85
N ALA A 14 6.90 1.72 -23.84
CA ALA A 14 7.06 0.26 -23.90
C ALA A 14 7.80 -0.33 -22.67
N LYS A 15 8.53 0.50 -21.91
CA LYS A 15 9.22 0.07 -20.68
C LYS A 15 8.28 -0.02 -19.47
N GLY A 16 7.15 0.68 -19.51
CA GLY A 16 6.20 0.76 -18.40
C GLY A 16 5.68 2.17 -18.15
N ILE A 17 5.28 2.41 -16.90
CA ILE A 17 4.70 3.65 -16.40
C ILE A 17 5.74 4.36 -15.52
N GLU A 18 5.99 5.62 -15.82
CA GLU A 18 6.93 6.50 -15.14
C GLU A 18 6.20 7.73 -14.58
N VAL A 19 6.80 8.35 -13.56
CA VAL A 19 6.38 9.67 -13.08
C VAL A 19 6.77 10.71 -14.15
N ASP A 20 5.89 11.66 -14.41
CA ASP A 20 6.18 12.76 -15.33
C ASP A 20 7.35 13.62 -14.81
N VAL A 21 8.42 13.73 -15.60
CA VAL A 21 9.65 14.47 -15.27
C VAL A 21 9.34 15.92 -14.89
N ALA A 22 8.40 16.56 -15.58
CA ALA A 22 8.01 17.94 -15.28
C ALA A 22 7.37 18.06 -13.88
N LYS A 23 6.71 17.00 -13.40
CA LYS A 23 6.15 16.96 -12.04
C LYS A 23 7.22 16.67 -11.00
N ILE A 24 8.22 15.86 -11.32
CA ILE A 24 9.38 15.61 -10.43
C ILE A 24 10.13 16.91 -10.15
N GLU A 25 10.46 17.69 -11.18
CA GLU A 25 11.20 18.95 -11.03
C GLU A 25 10.45 19.98 -10.15
N VAL A 26 9.12 20.01 -10.26
CA VAL A 26 8.29 20.86 -9.41
C VAL A 26 8.33 20.37 -7.96
N ILE A 27 8.25 19.06 -7.73
CA ILE A 27 8.25 18.47 -6.39
C ILE A 27 9.61 18.63 -5.71
N GLU A 28 10.71 18.50 -6.45
CA GLU A 28 12.07 18.70 -5.95
C GLU A 28 12.26 20.10 -5.36
N LYS A 29 11.71 21.12 -6.04
CA LYS A 29 11.81 22.54 -5.65
C LYS A 29 10.77 22.98 -4.62
N LEU A 30 9.87 22.09 -4.17
CA LEU A 30 8.86 22.45 -3.18
C LEU A 30 9.51 22.79 -1.83
N PRO A 31 9.17 23.94 -1.22
CA PRO A 31 9.57 24.24 0.13
C PRO A 31 8.76 23.40 1.15
N PRO A 32 9.29 23.20 2.36
CA PRO A 32 8.55 22.55 3.43
C PRO A 32 7.20 23.24 3.71
N PRO A 33 6.12 22.49 3.94
CA PRO A 33 4.80 23.06 4.15
C PRO A 33 4.71 23.80 5.50
N THR A 34 4.25 25.05 5.45
CA THR A 34 4.18 25.93 6.64
C THR A 34 2.81 25.97 7.30
N ASN A 35 1.80 25.31 6.71
CA ASN A 35 0.44 25.28 7.25
C ASN A 35 -0.31 23.99 6.87
N ILE A 36 -1.43 23.74 7.56
CA ILE A 36 -2.28 22.55 7.37
C ILE A 36 -2.77 22.42 5.92
N LYS A 37 -3.10 23.53 5.23
CA LYS A 37 -3.55 23.49 3.83
C LYS A 37 -2.42 23.02 2.91
N ALA A 38 -1.20 23.48 3.14
CA ALA A 38 -0.01 23.08 2.40
C ALA A 38 0.31 21.59 2.61
N ILE A 39 0.18 21.08 3.84
CA ILE A 39 0.32 19.64 4.13
C ILE A 39 -0.73 18.83 3.39
N ARG A 40 -2.01 19.23 3.45
CA ARG A 40 -3.08 18.51 2.72
C ARG A 40 -2.82 18.49 1.21
N SER A 41 -2.38 19.62 0.66
CA SER A 41 -2.02 19.71 -0.76
C SER A 41 -0.85 18.78 -1.08
N PHE A 42 0.23 18.82 -0.30
CA PHE A 42 1.41 17.98 -0.50
C PHE A 42 1.08 16.49 -0.41
N LEU A 43 0.35 16.07 0.64
CA LEU A 43 -0.07 14.69 0.80
C LEU A 43 -1.02 14.25 -0.31
N GLY A 44 -1.90 15.13 -0.81
CA GLY A 44 -2.74 14.85 -1.98
C GLY A 44 -1.91 14.51 -3.22
N HIS A 45 -0.83 15.26 -3.49
CA HIS A 45 0.09 14.98 -4.59
C HIS A 45 0.92 13.71 -4.34
N GLY A 46 1.42 13.51 -3.11
CA GLY A 46 2.13 12.28 -2.75
C GLY A 46 1.26 11.03 -2.90
N CYS A 47 -0.03 11.12 -2.52
CA CYS A 47 -1.00 10.04 -2.66
C CYS A 47 -1.22 9.63 -4.12
N PHE A 48 -1.15 10.55 -5.07
CA PHE A 48 -1.25 10.24 -6.50
C PHE A 48 -0.11 9.33 -6.97
N TYR A 49 1.10 9.55 -6.45
CA TYR A 49 2.30 8.78 -6.78
C TYR A 49 2.62 7.67 -5.77
N ARG A 50 1.73 7.41 -4.79
CA ARG A 50 1.96 6.41 -3.73
C ARG A 50 2.33 5.03 -4.27
N ARG A 51 1.85 4.69 -5.47
CA ARG A 51 2.11 3.40 -6.12
C ARG A 51 3.59 3.13 -6.39
N PHE A 52 4.39 4.18 -6.53
CA PHE A 52 5.84 4.15 -6.75
C PHE A 52 6.63 4.13 -5.43
N ILE A 53 5.98 4.46 -4.32
CA ILE A 53 6.63 4.66 -3.03
C ILE A 53 6.31 3.50 -2.11
N LYS A 54 7.34 2.69 -1.85
CA LYS A 54 7.30 1.69 -0.81
C LYS A 54 7.08 2.31 0.58
N ASP A 55 6.14 1.76 1.35
CA ASP A 55 5.77 2.17 2.71
C ASP A 55 5.29 3.61 2.87
N PHE A 56 4.67 4.16 1.83
CA PHE A 56 4.16 5.54 1.83
C PHE A 56 3.39 5.91 3.11
N SER A 57 2.50 5.04 3.59
CA SER A 57 1.69 5.27 4.80
C SER A 57 2.51 5.32 6.08
N LYS A 58 3.66 4.63 6.14
CA LYS A 58 4.58 4.69 7.29
C LYS A 58 5.36 6.02 7.27
N ILE A 59 5.83 6.42 6.09
CA ILE A 59 6.62 7.65 5.91
C ILE A 59 5.75 8.90 6.15
N THR A 60 4.50 8.89 5.69
CA THR A 60 3.57 10.03 5.84
C THR A 60 2.94 10.14 7.22
N LYS A 61 3.18 9.20 8.14
CA LYS A 61 2.58 9.19 9.47
C LYS A 61 2.80 10.50 10.26
N PRO A 62 4.02 11.08 10.33
CA PRO A 62 4.24 12.36 11.02
C PRO A 62 3.47 13.52 10.36
N LEU A 63 3.41 13.55 9.03
CA LEU A 63 2.71 14.60 8.28
C LEU A 63 1.20 14.49 8.42
N THR A 64 0.67 13.27 8.50
CA THR A 64 -0.77 13.03 8.67
C THR A 64 -1.25 13.35 10.08
N HIS A 65 -0.40 13.18 11.10
CA HIS A 65 -0.68 13.62 12.48
C HIS A 65 -0.92 15.14 12.57
N LEU A 66 -0.19 15.94 11.78
CA LEU A 66 -0.42 17.40 11.70
C LEU A 66 -1.77 17.82 11.13
N LEU A 67 -2.53 16.87 10.55
CA LEU A 67 -3.87 17.11 10.04
C LEU A 67 -4.99 16.75 11.02
N GLU A 68 -4.63 16.16 12.17
CA GLU A 68 -5.58 15.75 13.19
C GLU A 68 -6.30 16.94 13.81
N LYS A 69 -7.54 16.69 14.27
CA LYS A 69 -8.35 17.71 14.89
C LYS A 69 -7.75 18.07 16.25
N ASP A 70 -7.60 19.35 16.53
CA ASP A 70 -7.06 19.90 17.79
C ASP A 70 -5.56 19.62 18.03
N ALA A 71 -4.84 19.08 17.04
CA ALA A 71 -3.39 18.91 17.11
C ALA A 71 -2.66 20.26 16.87
N PRO A 72 -1.66 20.62 17.69
CA PRO A 72 -0.85 21.80 17.42
C PRO A 72 -0.01 21.59 16.16
N PHE A 73 0.06 22.60 15.30
CA PHE A 73 0.89 22.54 14.11
C PHE A 73 2.37 22.74 14.51
N ILE A 74 3.08 21.63 14.73
CA ILE A 74 4.51 21.62 15.04
C ILE A 74 5.22 20.83 13.95
N PHE A 75 5.82 21.54 12.99
CA PHE A 75 6.59 20.91 11.92
C PHE A 75 8.00 20.60 12.42
N ASP A 76 8.14 19.47 13.09
CA ASP A 76 9.38 19.02 13.73
C ASP A 76 10.33 18.30 12.76
N ASP A 77 11.49 17.86 13.27
CA ASP A 77 12.50 17.14 12.48
C ASP A 77 11.97 15.83 11.88
N SER A 78 10.98 15.20 12.54
CA SER A 78 10.33 13.99 12.02
C SER A 78 9.48 14.29 10.78
N CYS A 79 8.79 15.44 10.78
CA CYS A 79 8.03 15.93 9.64
C CYS A 79 8.93 16.36 8.49
N ILE A 80 10.08 17.01 8.77
CA ILE A 80 11.09 17.35 7.77
C ILE A 80 11.64 16.08 7.11
N SER A 81 12.03 15.09 7.93
CA SER A 81 12.56 13.81 7.44
C SER A 81 11.54 13.06 6.57
N ALA A 82 10.27 13.05 6.97
CA ALA A 82 9.19 12.47 6.19
C ALA A 82 8.99 13.20 4.84
N PHE A 83 8.99 14.53 4.87
CA PHE A 83 8.83 15.36 3.68
C PHE A 83 9.95 15.13 2.66
N GLU A 84 11.22 15.18 3.10
CA GLU A 84 12.36 14.97 2.21
C GLU A 84 12.44 13.50 1.73
N SER A 85 12.11 12.52 2.58
CA SER A 85 12.08 11.11 2.16
C SER A 85 11.06 10.85 1.05
N ILE A 86 9.89 11.49 1.10
CA ILE A 86 8.89 11.38 0.03
C ILE A 86 9.41 12.00 -1.26
N LYS A 87 10.03 13.19 -1.20
CA LYS A 87 10.62 13.84 -2.38
C LYS A 87 11.69 12.97 -3.01
N GLU A 88 12.62 12.46 -2.22
CA GLU A 88 13.70 11.58 -2.69
C GLU A 88 13.15 10.32 -3.36
N LYS A 89 12.16 9.66 -2.75
CA LYS A 89 11.54 8.45 -3.33
C LYS A 89 10.75 8.73 -4.61
N LEU A 90 10.23 9.94 -4.80
CA LEU A 90 9.57 10.35 -6.04
C LEU A 90 10.57 10.64 -7.15
N ILE A 91 11.70 11.26 -6.82
CA ILE A 91 12.79 11.54 -7.77
C ILE A 91 13.42 10.22 -8.24
N ASN A 92 13.67 9.30 -7.31
CA ASN A 92 14.26 7.99 -7.58
C ASN A 92 13.20 6.90 -7.86
N ALA A 93 11.98 7.29 -8.22
CA ALA A 93 10.87 6.36 -8.41
C ALA A 93 11.22 5.32 -9.50
N PRO A 94 11.10 4.01 -9.21
CA PRO A 94 11.37 2.99 -10.21
C PRO A 94 10.31 3.02 -11.31
N ILE A 95 10.71 2.62 -12.51
CA ILE A 95 9.78 2.40 -13.63
C ILE A 95 8.87 1.23 -13.26
N MET A 96 7.56 1.46 -13.24
CA MET A 96 6.59 0.40 -12.99
C MET A 96 6.33 -0.35 -14.28
N ILE A 97 6.75 -1.61 -14.30
CA ILE A 97 6.66 -2.46 -15.49
C ILE A 97 5.19 -2.82 -15.74
N ALA A 98 4.78 -2.79 -17.00
CA ALA A 98 3.44 -3.20 -17.38
C ALA A 98 3.24 -4.70 -17.08
N PRO A 99 2.08 -5.10 -16.53
CA PRO A 99 1.82 -6.50 -16.24
C PRO A 99 1.79 -7.33 -17.53
N VAL A 100 2.37 -8.52 -17.47
CA VAL A 100 2.24 -9.56 -18.49
C VAL A 100 1.12 -10.49 -18.07
N TRP A 101 -0.06 -10.35 -18.66
CA TRP A 101 -1.29 -11.01 -18.21
C TRP A 101 -1.25 -12.55 -18.22
N ASP A 102 -0.35 -13.15 -19.02
CA ASP A 102 -0.17 -14.61 -19.09
C ASP A 102 0.67 -15.18 -17.93
N LEU A 103 1.28 -14.31 -17.10
CA LEU A 103 2.10 -14.72 -15.95
C LEU A 103 1.32 -14.57 -14.64
N PRO A 104 1.53 -15.47 -13.66
CA PRO A 104 0.91 -15.35 -12.35
C PRO A 104 1.39 -14.08 -11.64
N PHE A 105 0.48 -13.44 -10.91
CA PHE A 105 0.82 -12.34 -10.04
C PHE A 105 1.42 -12.86 -8.72
N GLU A 106 2.47 -12.21 -8.25
CA GLU A 106 3.07 -12.44 -6.94
C GLU A 106 2.71 -11.27 -6.02
N ILE A 107 2.10 -11.56 -4.87
CA ILE A 107 1.81 -10.59 -3.83
C ILE A 107 2.70 -10.89 -2.63
N MET A 108 3.42 -9.88 -2.15
CA MET A 108 4.15 -9.93 -0.89
C MET A 108 3.45 -9.01 0.11
N CYS A 109 3.06 -9.56 1.25
CA CYS A 109 2.43 -8.82 2.34
C CYS A 109 3.37 -8.76 3.54
N ASP A 110 3.26 -7.67 4.30
CA ASP A 110 3.91 -7.51 5.60
C ASP A 110 2.97 -6.75 6.53
N ALA A 111 2.92 -7.17 7.79
CA ALA A 111 2.19 -6.47 8.83
C ALA A 111 3.11 -6.07 9.97
N SER A 112 3.08 -4.78 10.29
CA SER A 112 3.71 -4.25 11.50
C SER A 112 2.66 -4.01 12.59
N SER A 113 3.11 -3.59 13.77
CA SER A 113 2.22 -3.22 14.87
C SER A 113 1.23 -2.12 14.51
N PHE A 114 1.56 -1.23 13.58
CA PHE A 114 0.84 0.03 13.30
C PHE A 114 0.40 0.19 11.83
N ALA A 115 0.91 -0.62 10.90
CA ALA A 115 0.61 -0.49 9.48
C ALA A 115 0.76 -1.83 8.76
N VAL A 116 0.03 -1.97 7.66
CA VAL A 116 0.18 -3.08 6.70
C VAL A 116 0.75 -2.58 5.39
N GLY A 117 1.61 -3.38 4.79
CA GLY A 117 2.23 -3.15 3.49
C GLY A 117 1.95 -4.32 2.55
N ALA A 118 1.84 -4.01 1.26
CA ALA A 118 1.71 -5.02 0.23
C ALA A 118 2.40 -4.58 -1.07
N VAL A 119 2.97 -5.52 -1.79
CA VAL A 119 3.59 -5.31 -3.10
C VAL A 119 3.01 -6.29 -4.08
N LEU A 120 2.41 -5.78 -5.15
CA LEU A 120 2.07 -6.55 -6.33
C LEU A 120 3.25 -6.54 -7.29
N GLY A 121 3.61 -7.71 -7.81
CA GLY A 121 4.60 -7.83 -8.88
C GLY A 121 4.46 -9.11 -9.65
N GLN A 122 5.38 -9.33 -10.58
CA GLN A 122 5.50 -10.56 -11.35
C GLN A 122 6.96 -10.99 -11.41
N ARG A 123 7.17 -12.30 -11.50
CA ARG A 123 8.52 -12.85 -11.66
C ARG A 123 8.81 -13.10 -13.13
N ILE A 124 9.73 -12.32 -13.69
CA ILE A 124 10.19 -12.45 -15.08
C ILE A 124 11.66 -12.89 -15.00
N SER A 125 11.98 -14.02 -15.63
CA SER A 125 13.36 -14.55 -15.66
C SER A 125 14.02 -14.65 -14.28
N LYS A 126 13.25 -15.09 -13.26
CA LYS A 126 13.61 -15.24 -11.83
C LYS A 126 13.67 -13.96 -10.99
N ASN A 127 13.65 -12.79 -11.62
CA ASN A 127 13.65 -11.51 -10.93
C ASN A 127 12.22 -11.05 -10.62
N PHE A 128 12.01 -10.54 -9.41
CA PHE A 128 10.72 -9.96 -9.03
C PHE A 128 10.64 -8.52 -9.52
N HIS A 129 9.64 -8.24 -10.34
CA HIS A 129 9.37 -6.92 -10.90
C HIS A 129 8.14 -6.33 -10.20
N PRO A 130 8.30 -5.28 -9.37
CA PRO A 130 7.18 -4.63 -8.73
C PRO A 130 6.33 -3.87 -9.76
N ILE A 131 5.02 -3.95 -9.58
CA ILE A 131 4.00 -3.30 -10.41
C ILE A 131 3.25 -2.25 -9.58
N TYR A 132 3.01 -2.53 -8.29
CA TYR A 132 2.28 -1.61 -7.42
C TYR A 132 2.64 -1.85 -5.93
N TYR A 133 3.19 -0.83 -5.26
CA TYR A 133 3.26 -0.74 -3.81
C TYR A 133 1.96 -0.19 -3.19
N ALA A 134 1.44 -0.86 -2.17
CA ALA A 134 0.33 -0.40 -1.35
C ALA A 134 0.72 -0.45 0.12
N SER A 135 0.24 0.51 0.91
CA SER A 135 0.40 0.49 2.36
C SER A 135 -0.76 1.22 3.01
N LYS A 136 -1.08 0.85 4.25
CA LYS A 136 -2.19 1.44 5.02
C LYS A 136 -1.86 1.42 6.50
N THR A 137 -2.13 2.53 7.20
CA THR A 137 -2.05 2.57 8.65
C THR A 137 -3.22 1.82 9.28
N LEU A 138 -2.95 1.09 10.36
CA LEU A 138 -3.98 0.38 11.10
C LEU A 138 -4.86 1.37 11.87
N THR A 139 -6.14 1.05 11.96
CA THR A 139 -7.03 1.69 12.95
C THR A 139 -6.68 1.19 14.35
N SER A 140 -7.00 1.93 15.39
CA SER A 140 -6.79 1.50 16.79
C SER A 140 -7.47 0.18 17.13
N ALA A 141 -8.63 -0.12 16.54
CA ALA A 141 -9.23 -1.45 16.68
C ALA A 141 -8.33 -2.54 16.08
N GLN A 142 -7.71 -2.28 14.92
CA GLN A 142 -6.82 -3.21 14.22
C GLN A 142 -5.42 -3.30 14.85
N GLU A 143 -4.93 -2.24 15.50
CA GLU A 143 -3.67 -2.28 16.25
C GLU A 143 -3.72 -3.28 17.41
N ASN A 144 -4.92 -3.50 17.97
CA ASN A 144 -5.17 -4.49 19.02
C ASN A 144 -5.36 -5.93 18.50
N TYR A 145 -5.25 -6.15 17.18
CA TYR A 145 -5.36 -7.50 16.61
C TYR A 145 -4.14 -8.34 16.94
N THR A 146 -4.34 -9.66 16.97
CA THR A 146 -3.20 -10.59 17.12
C THR A 146 -2.32 -10.54 15.87
N THR A 147 -1.06 -10.98 15.98
CA THR A 147 -0.14 -11.03 14.83
C THR A 147 -0.76 -11.77 13.64
N THR A 148 -1.40 -12.93 13.86
CA THR A 148 -2.07 -13.68 12.78
C THR A 148 -3.23 -12.92 12.15
N GLU A 149 -4.00 -12.16 12.95
CA GLU A 149 -5.08 -11.31 12.45
C GLU A 149 -4.53 -10.12 11.63
N LYS A 150 -3.40 -9.53 12.03
CA LYS A 150 -2.73 -8.45 11.28
C LYS A 150 -2.14 -8.94 9.96
N GLU A 151 -1.50 -10.10 9.97
CA GLU A 151 -0.96 -10.74 8.76
C GLU A 151 -2.07 -11.06 7.75
N LEU A 152 -3.18 -11.66 8.20
CA LEU A 152 -4.31 -11.91 7.31
C LEU A 152 -4.94 -10.60 6.82
N LEU A 153 -5.02 -9.58 7.67
CA LEU A 153 -5.51 -8.26 7.28
C LEU A 153 -4.65 -7.64 6.17
N ALA A 154 -3.32 -7.82 6.20
CA ALA A 154 -2.43 -7.36 5.14
C ALA A 154 -2.76 -8.04 3.80
N VAL A 155 -3.02 -9.36 3.81
CA VAL A 155 -3.47 -10.09 2.61
C VAL A 155 -4.82 -9.57 2.12
N VAL A 156 -5.82 -9.46 2.98
CA VAL A 156 -7.15 -8.94 2.59
C VAL A 156 -7.05 -7.52 2.02
N PHE A 157 -6.24 -6.67 2.64
CA PHE A 157 -5.96 -5.32 2.15
C PHE A 157 -5.31 -5.34 0.76
N ALA A 158 -4.33 -6.22 0.53
CA ALA A 158 -3.68 -6.36 -0.77
C ALA A 158 -4.69 -6.78 -1.85
N PHE A 159 -5.57 -7.74 -1.56
CA PHE A 159 -6.57 -8.21 -2.52
C PHE A 159 -7.61 -7.15 -2.85
N ASP A 160 -8.10 -6.42 -1.86
CA ASP A 160 -9.00 -5.28 -2.09
C ASP A 160 -8.33 -4.20 -2.95
N LYS A 161 -7.06 -3.88 -2.65
CA LYS A 161 -6.31 -2.83 -3.35
C LYS A 161 -5.91 -3.20 -4.78
N PHE A 162 -5.51 -4.45 -4.99
CA PHE A 162 -5.01 -4.94 -6.27
C PHE A 162 -6.07 -5.64 -7.11
N ARG A 163 -7.32 -5.67 -6.66
CA ARG A 163 -8.46 -6.28 -7.37
C ARG A 163 -8.48 -5.96 -8.87
N PRO A 164 -8.27 -4.71 -9.34
CA PRO A 164 -8.29 -4.41 -10.78
C PRO A 164 -7.22 -5.15 -11.60
N TYR A 165 -6.14 -5.60 -10.97
CA TYR A 165 -5.05 -6.34 -11.63
C TYR A 165 -5.22 -7.86 -11.52
N ILE A 166 -5.71 -8.34 -10.38
CA ILE A 166 -5.61 -9.76 -10.03
C ILE A 166 -6.87 -10.57 -10.32
N THR A 167 -7.99 -9.90 -10.63
CA THR A 167 -9.26 -10.59 -10.93
C THR A 167 -9.07 -11.49 -12.16
N LEU A 168 -9.55 -12.74 -12.09
CA LEU A 168 -9.40 -13.78 -13.12
C LEU A 168 -7.96 -14.22 -13.41
N SER A 169 -6.98 -13.86 -12.58
CA SER A 169 -5.59 -14.28 -12.72
C SER A 169 -5.19 -15.21 -11.59
N LYS A 170 -4.20 -16.09 -11.86
CA LYS A 170 -3.58 -16.89 -10.81
C LYS A 170 -2.70 -16.01 -9.93
N ILE A 171 -2.87 -16.12 -8.61
CA ILE A 171 -2.20 -15.27 -7.62
C ILE A 171 -1.42 -16.12 -6.65
N ILE A 172 -0.16 -15.75 -6.41
CA ILE A 172 0.72 -16.38 -5.44
C ILE A 172 0.98 -15.37 -4.33
N VAL A 173 0.53 -15.67 -3.12
CA VAL A 173 0.80 -14.85 -1.94
C VAL A 173 2.00 -15.43 -1.20
N PHE A 174 3.04 -14.61 -1.03
CA PHE A 174 4.16 -14.93 -0.16
C PHE A 174 3.96 -14.30 1.21
N THR A 175 4.05 -15.14 2.22
CA THR A 175 3.99 -14.76 3.64
C THR A 175 5.06 -15.54 4.39
N ASP A 176 5.61 -14.93 5.43
CA ASP A 176 6.47 -15.57 6.41
C ASP A 176 5.66 -16.18 7.58
N HIS A 177 4.35 -15.96 7.61
CA HIS A 177 3.46 -16.47 8.65
C HIS A 177 2.74 -17.75 8.20
N SER A 178 3.39 -18.89 8.45
CA SER A 178 2.92 -20.22 8.05
C SER A 178 1.50 -20.57 8.49
N ALA A 179 0.97 -19.96 9.56
CA ALA A 179 -0.40 -20.18 10.01
C ALA A 179 -1.45 -19.76 8.97
N LEU A 180 -1.15 -18.79 8.10
CA LEU A 180 -2.07 -18.36 7.03
C LEU A 180 -2.37 -19.47 6.02
N LYS A 181 -1.40 -20.37 5.77
CA LYS A 181 -1.58 -21.51 4.86
C LYS A 181 -2.71 -22.44 5.31
N TYR A 182 -2.83 -22.64 6.62
CA TYR A 182 -3.86 -23.51 7.20
C TYR A 182 -5.16 -22.78 7.47
N LEU A 183 -5.11 -21.45 7.56
CA LEU A 183 -6.26 -20.63 7.95
C LEU A 183 -7.38 -20.66 6.90
N LEU A 184 -7.05 -20.76 5.61
CA LEU A 184 -8.03 -20.91 4.54
C LEU A 184 -8.79 -22.25 4.60
N ALA A 185 -8.17 -23.30 5.14
CA ALA A 185 -8.77 -24.62 5.26
C ALA A 185 -9.51 -24.82 6.60
N LYS A 186 -9.42 -23.86 7.52
CA LYS A 186 -9.96 -24.00 8.87
C LYS A 186 -11.45 -23.68 8.89
N THR A 187 -12.27 -24.65 9.27
CA THR A 187 -13.73 -24.50 9.39
C THR A 187 -14.17 -23.81 10.68
N ASP A 188 -13.37 -23.90 11.74
CA ASP A 188 -13.66 -23.31 13.06
C ASP A 188 -12.66 -22.19 13.40
N ALA A 189 -13.05 -20.97 13.10
CA ALA A 189 -12.28 -19.75 13.34
C ALA A 189 -13.19 -18.63 13.85
N LYS A 190 -12.60 -17.56 14.40
CA LYS A 190 -13.37 -16.38 14.80
C LYS A 190 -14.18 -15.83 13.61
N PRO A 191 -15.41 -15.32 13.81
CA PRO A 191 -16.27 -14.85 12.71
C PRO A 191 -15.61 -13.84 11.76
N ARG A 192 -14.73 -12.97 12.28
CA ARG A 192 -13.95 -12.02 11.47
C ARG A 192 -13.03 -12.71 10.48
N LEU A 193 -12.31 -13.75 10.93
CA LEU A 193 -11.38 -14.51 10.09
C LEU A 193 -12.14 -15.28 9.02
N ILE A 194 -13.27 -15.90 9.39
CA ILE A 194 -14.14 -16.60 8.43
C ILE A 194 -14.59 -15.63 7.32
N ARG A 195 -15.05 -14.43 7.68
CA ARG A 195 -15.44 -13.41 6.70
C ARG A 195 -14.29 -13.06 5.73
N TRP A 196 -13.07 -12.94 6.24
CA TRP A 196 -11.90 -12.66 5.41
C TRP A 196 -11.53 -13.83 4.50
N VAL A 197 -11.60 -15.07 5.00
CA VAL A 197 -11.40 -16.27 4.19
C VAL A 197 -12.43 -16.33 3.05
N LEU A 198 -13.70 -16.05 3.31
CA LEU A 198 -14.75 -16.02 2.29
C LEU A 198 -14.48 -14.97 1.20
N LEU A 199 -13.94 -13.80 1.55
CA LEU A 199 -13.56 -12.79 0.56
C LEU A 199 -12.41 -13.25 -0.33
N LEU A 200 -11.44 -14.00 0.23
CA LEU A 200 -10.30 -14.51 -0.51
C LEU A 200 -10.67 -15.70 -1.41
N GLN A 201 -11.74 -16.42 -1.11
CA GLN A 201 -12.23 -17.54 -1.93
C GLN A 201 -12.74 -17.13 -3.33
N GLU A 202 -12.99 -15.83 -3.56
CA GLU A 202 -13.32 -15.32 -4.90
C GLU A 202 -12.15 -15.51 -5.90
N PHE A 203 -10.92 -15.63 -5.41
CA PHE A 203 -9.71 -15.58 -6.22
C PHE A 203 -9.01 -16.94 -6.33
N ASP A 204 -8.31 -17.18 -7.46
CA ASP A 204 -7.39 -18.31 -7.62
C ASP A 204 -6.08 -18.03 -6.87
N LEU A 205 -6.14 -18.22 -5.56
CA LEU A 205 -5.10 -17.91 -4.58
C LEU A 205 -4.29 -19.16 -4.19
N GLU A 206 -2.97 -19.05 -4.29
CA GLU A 206 -2.01 -19.99 -3.73
C GLU A 206 -1.14 -19.30 -2.67
N ILE A 207 -1.21 -19.74 -1.41
CA ILE A 207 -0.33 -19.24 -0.34
C ILE A 207 0.96 -20.07 -0.29
N ARG A 208 2.11 -19.40 -0.47
CA ARG A 208 3.44 -20.00 -0.34
C ARG A 208 4.19 -19.39 0.83
N ASP A 209 4.87 -20.27 1.56
CA ASP A 209 5.81 -19.86 2.61
C ASP A 209 7.10 -19.38 1.95
N LYS A 210 7.60 -18.24 2.40
CA LYS A 210 8.90 -17.72 2.00
C LYS A 210 9.59 -17.22 3.25
N ARG A 211 10.75 -17.80 3.57
CA ARG A 211 11.57 -17.37 4.70
C ARG A 211 11.85 -15.87 4.59
N GLY A 212 11.71 -15.13 5.69
CA GLY A 212 11.94 -13.67 5.74
C GLY A 212 13.25 -13.24 5.05
N ALA A 213 14.32 -14.03 5.22
CA ALA A 213 15.62 -13.81 4.57
C ALA A 213 15.60 -13.82 3.02
N GLU A 214 14.66 -14.53 2.39
CA GLU A 214 14.44 -14.50 0.93
C GLU A 214 13.38 -13.46 0.53
N ASN A 215 12.61 -12.98 1.51
CA ASN A 215 11.65 -11.91 1.41
C ASN A 215 12.32 -10.56 1.75
N LEU A 216 13.52 -10.28 1.22
CA LEU A 216 14.28 -9.04 1.45
C LEU A 216 13.45 -7.77 1.16
N ALA A 217 12.46 -7.88 0.26
CA ALA A 217 11.52 -6.81 -0.01
C ALA A 217 10.58 -6.52 1.18
N ALA A 218 10.27 -7.48 2.04
CA ALA A 218 9.39 -7.37 3.21
C ALA A 218 10.15 -7.39 4.57
N ASP A 219 11.18 -8.23 4.76
CA ASP A 219 11.82 -8.46 6.08
C ASP A 219 12.68 -7.27 6.58
N HIS A 220 13.21 -6.43 5.67
CA HIS A 220 13.85 -5.17 6.05
C HIS A 220 12.86 -4.09 6.56
N LEU A 221 11.54 -4.35 6.52
CA LEU A 221 10.50 -3.35 6.79
C LEU A 221 9.86 -3.43 8.17
N SER A 222 9.73 -4.63 8.73
CA SER A 222 9.06 -4.87 10.01
C SER A 222 9.95 -4.61 11.23
N ARG A 223 11.29 -4.60 11.07
CA ARG A 223 12.27 -4.60 12.17
C ARG A 223 12.81 -3.23 12.64
N LEU A 224 12.16 -2.13 12.28
CA LEU A 224 12.49 -0.82 12.86
C LEU A 224 11.62 -0.60 14.11
N ASP A 225 12.06 -1.17 15.24
CA ASP A 225 11.57 -0.82 16.57
C ASP A 225 12.00 0.62 16.87
N ASN A 226 11.05 1.55 16.79
CA ASN A 226 11.28 2.93 17.18
C ASN A 226 10.58 3.17 18.54
N PRO A 227 11.31 3.31 19.66
CA PRO A 227 10.74 3.39 21.01
C PRO A 227 9.90 4.66 21.27
N PHE A 228 9.78 5.56 20.30
CA PHE A 228 8.96 6.78 20.39
C PHE A 228 7.47 6.59 20.03
N ILE A 229 7.06 5.38 19.61
CA ILE A 229 5.72 5.15 19.02
C ILE A 229 4.62 4.86 20.10
N GLU A 230 4.98 4.64 21.37
CA GLU A 230 4.05 4.21 22.42
C GLU A 230 2.97 5.23 22.87
N LYS A 231 2.88 6.44 22.28
CA LYS A 231 1.99 7.50 22.81
C LYS A 231 0.94 8.11 21.86
N LEU A 232 0.75 7.61 20.64
CA LEU A 232 -0.07 8.33 19.65
C LEU A 232 -1.36 7.58 19.29
N ASN A 233 -2.46 8.02 19.90
CA ASN A 233 -3.83 7.55 19.70
C ASN A 233 -4.52 8.23 18.50
N GLU A 234 -5.04 7.39 17.60
CA GLU A 234 -6.22 7.48 16.72
C GLU A 234 -6.50 8.68 15.77
N LYS A 235 -6.38 8.44 14.45
CA LYS A 235 -7.49 8.06 13.53
C LYS A 235 -7.01 7.86 12.07
N SER A 236 -7.50 6.81 11.41
CA SER A 236 -7.14 6.43 10.04
C SER A 236 -7.81 7.29 8.95
N PHE A 237 -7.05 7.69 7.94
CA PHE A 237 -7.57 8.29 6.71
C PHE A 237 -8.38 7.28 5.88
N ASN A 238 -9.48 7.74 5.29
CA ASN A 238 -10.26 6.92 4.36
C ASN A 238 -9.64 7.02 2.97
N ASP A 239 -8.90 5.98 2.57
CA ASP A 239 -8.09 5.89 1.34
C ASP A 239 -8.87 5.46 0.08
N TYR A 240 -10.20 5.48 0.15
CA TYR A 240 -11.09 5.13 -0.96
C TYR A 240 -11.09 6.24 -2.01
N PHE A 241 -10.74 5.91 -3.26
CA PHE A 241 -10.98 6.85 -4.36
C PHE A 241 -12.49 6.95 -4.60
N PRO A 242 -13.05 8.15 -4.89
CA PRO A 242 -14.47 8.30 -5.18
C PRO A 242 -14.98 7.35 -6.26
N ASP A 243 -14.11 7.01 -7.22
CA ASP A 243 -14.44 6.21 -8.40
C ASP A 243 -14.04 4.73 -8.30
N GLU A 244 -13.51 4.26 -7.16
CA GLU A 244 -13.24 2.82 -6.93
C GLU A 244 -14.54 1.98 -6.87
N LYS A 245 -15.71 2.64 -6.90
CA LYS A 245 -17.06 2.06 -6.82
C LYS A 245 -17.91 2.29 -8.06
N LEU A 246 -17.30 2.45 -9.23
CA LEU A 246 -18.06 2.33 -10.48
C LEU A 246 -18.67 0.92 -10.52
N LEU A 247 -20.01 0.83 -10.48
CA LEU A 247 -20.86 -0.40 -10.45
C LEU A 247 -21.40 -0.86 -9.07
N LEU A 248 -21.41 -0.02 -8.04
CA LEU A 248 -22.25 -0.32 -6.86
C LEU A 248 -23.74 -0.15 -7.22
N VAL A 249 -24.48 -1.27 -7.28
CA VAL A 249 -25.93 -1.26 -7.44
C VAL A 249 -26.53 -0.68 -6.17
N ASN A 250 -26.98 0.58 -6.25
CA ASN A 250 -27.77 1.17 -5.18
C ASN A 250 -29.12 0.46 -5.16
N THR A 251 -29.33 -0.42 -4.17
CA THR A 251 -30.66 -0.89 -3.83
C THR A 251 -31.41 0.26 -3.15
N SER A 252 -31.91 1.18 -3.96
CA SER A 252 -32.92 2.14 -3.53
C SER A 252 -34.17 1.36 -3.13
N THR A 253 -34.29 1.06 -1.85
CA THR A 253 -35.57 0.72 -1.25
C THR A 253 -36.41 1.99 -1.29
N SER A 254 -37.55 1.91 -1.96
CA SER A 254 -38.61 2.91 -1.95
C SER A 254 -39.95 2.21 -2.13
N PRO A 255 -41.06 2.77 -1.65
CA PRO A 255 -41.25 3.73 -0.56
C PRO A 255 -41.59 3.06 0.78
#